data_AF-A0A0S8KST8-F1
#
_entry.id   AF-A0A0S8KST8-F1
#
_cell.length_a   1.000
_cell.length_b   1.000
_cell.length_c   1.000
_cell.angle_alpha   90.00
_cell.angle_beta   90.00
_cell.angle_gamma   90.00
#
_symmetry.space_group_name_H-M   'P 1'
#
loop_
_entity.id
_entity.type
_entity.pdbx_description
1 polymer ?
#
loop_
_entity_poly.entity_id
_entity_poly.type
_entity_poly.pdbx_seq_one_letter_code
_entity_poly.pdbx_strand_id
1 'polypeptide(L)'
;MHEVVITKDGSHSIYVHELDEHYHSVHGAITESRHVFIEAGLKQFKNRQIRILEMGFGTGLNALLTLAEANQSDISIYYTGIEKYPLEKTIIESLNFESLTDHTVTGMLKLIHDSPWHQDVLIKPGFILKKLQCDMHEMELIDEFDLVYFDAFAPEKQPELWTKDLFSKIFLSMKSNSILTTYSSKGMVRRNLEAAGFRVEKIPGPPGKREITRAYKSSM
;
A
#
# COMPACT_ATOMS: atom_id res chain seq x y z
N MET A 1 -12.54 18.40 1.33
CA MET A 1 -12.49 18.38 2.81
C MET A 1 -12.23 16.95 3.28
N HIS A 2 -11.38 16.77 4.29
CA HIS A 2 -11.06 15.46 4.89
C HIS A 2 -11.67 15.36 6.29
N GLU A 3 -12.43 14.30 6.54
CA GLU A 3 -13.05 14.02 7.85
C GLU A 3 -12.50 12.72 8.42
N VAL A 4 -12.04 12.73 9.68
CA VAL A 4 -11.58 11.53 10.37
C VAL A 4 -12.78 10.76 10.89
N VAL A 5 -12.87 9.47 10.55
CA VAL A 5 -13.96 8.57 10.95
C VAL A 5 -13.40 7.33 11.64
N ILE A 6 -14.20 6.69 12.50
CA ILE A 6 -13.83 5.44 13.18
C ILE A 6 -14.42 4.26 12.41
N THR A 7 -13.58 3.28 12.08
CA THR A 7 -14.00 2.02 11.42
C THR A 7 -14.42 0.96 12.44
N LYS A 8 -15.00 -0.15 11.99
CA LYS A 8 -15.51 -1.20 12.90
C LYS A 8 -14.44 -1.89 13.75
N ASP A 9 -13.17 -1.86 13.35
CA ASP A 9 -12.07 -2.40 14.16
C ASP A 9 -11.47 -1.36 15.13
N GLY A 10 -12.10 -0.19 15.24
CA GLY A 10 -11.67 0.92 16.10
C GLY A 10 -10.60 1.81 15.48
N SER A 11 -9.99 1.42 14.36
CA SER A 11 -9.00 2.24 13.68
C SER A 11 -9.62 3.41 12.94
N HIS A 12 -8.90 4.53 12.87
CA HIS A 12 -9.31 5.69 12.11
C HIS A 12 -9.25 5.41 10.60
N SER A 13 -10.10 6.09 9.86
CA SER A 13 -9.99 6.26 8.41
C SER A 13 -10.28 7.72 8.11
N ILE A 14 -10.15 8.11 6.84
CA ILE A 14 -10.46 9.46 6.39
C ILE A 14 -11.53 9.34 5.31
N TYR A 15 -12.60 10.12 5.46
CA TYR A 15 -13.60 10.33 4.44
C TYR A 15 -13.23 11.55 3.59
N VAL A 16 -13.25 11.37 2.26
CA VAL A 16 -12.93 12.40 1.28
C VAL A 16 -14.21 12.85 0.61
N HIS A 17 -14.73 14.01 1.00
CA HIS A 17 -16.03 14.50 0.50
C HIS A 17 -16.07 14.68 -1.01
N GLU A 18 -14.95 15.07 -1.63
CA GLU A 18 -14.88 15.32 -3.08
C GLU A 18 -14.95 14.03 -3.89
N LEU A 19 -14.52 12.90 -3.31
CA LEU A 19 -14.58 11.58 -3.93
C LEU A 19 -15.78 10.78 -3.45
N ASP A 20 -16.45 11.20 -2.37
CA ASP A 20 -17.49 10.40 -1.70
C ASP A 20 -16.96 8.99 -1.40
N GLU A 21 -15.76 8.92 -0.81
CA GLU A 21 -15.01 7.68 -0.60
C GLU A 21 -14.15 7.74 0.66
N HIS A 22 -13.88 6.58 1.26
CA HIS A 22 -12.97 6.46 2.40
C HIS A 22 -11.57 6.01 1.96
N TYR A 23 -10.53 6.45 2.66
CA TYR A 23 -9.16 5.97 2.46
C TYR A 23 -8.99 4.47 2.72
N HIS A 24 -9.79 3.90 3.62
CA HIS A 24 -9.77 2.48 3.96
C HIS A 24 -11.18 1.95 4.18
N SER A 25 -11.36 0.63 4.15
CA SER A 25 -12.64 0.00 4.46
C SER A 25 -13.20 0.41 5.82
N VAL A 26 -14.49 0.77 5.83
CA VAL A 26 -15.27 1.03 7.04
C VAL A 26 -15.40 -0.20 7.95
N HIS A 27 -15.11 -1.40 7.44
CA HIS A 27 -15.08 -2.64 8.24
C HIS A 27 -13.82 -2.77 9.11
N GLY A 28 -12.80 -1.95 8.87
CA GLY A 28 -11.57 -1.95 9.64
C GLY A 28 -10.37 -1.58 8.78
N ALA A 29 -9.76 -0.42 9.01
CA ALA A 29 -8.61 0.02 8.22
C ALA A 29 -7.40 -0.89 8.48
N ILE A 30 -7.04 -1.08 9.76
CA ILE A 30 -5.92 -1.95 10.14
C ILE A 30 -6.19 -3.40 9.71
N THR A 31 -7.40 -3.89 9.92
CA THR A 31 -7.77 -5.28 9.59
C THR A 31 -7.66 -5.56 8.10
N GLU A 32 -8.18 -4.66 7.24
CA GLU A 32 -8.05 -4.80 5.80
C GLU A 32 -6.59 -4.69 5.35
N SER A 33 -5.85 -3.66 5.78
CA SER A 33 -4.46 -3.46 5.38
C SER A 33 -3.54 -4.62 5.79
N ARG A 34 -3.71 -5.15 7.01
CA ARG A 34 -2.98 -6.35 7.45
C ARG A 34 -3.26 -7.55 6.54
N HIS A 35 -4.54 -7.80 6.23
CA HIS A 35 -4.91 -8.94 5.39
C HIS A 35 -4.41 -8.81 3.95
N VAL A 36 -4.61 -7.64 3.33
CA VAL A 36 -4.33 -7.40 1.90
C VAL A 36 -2.84 -7.22 1.63
N PHE A 37 -2.13 -6.44 2.44
CA PHE A 37 -0.77 -6.02 2.14
C PHE A 37 0.26 -6.82 2.94
N ILE A 38 -0.02 -7.15 4.20
CA ILE A 38 0.92 -7.89 5.05
C ILE A 38 0.79 -9.41 4.84
N GLU A 39 -0.37 -10.00 5.10
CA GLU A 39 -0.56 -11.46 5.02
C GLU A 39 -0.48 -11.97 3.57
N ALA A 40 -1.23 -11.35 2.66
CA ALA A 40 -1.25 -11.76 1.26
C ALA A 40 -0.01 -11.32 0.46
N GLY A 41 0.72 -10.31 0.93
CA GLY A 41 1.90 -9.72 0.27
C GLY A 41 3.19 -9.98 1.04
N LEU A 42 3.49 -9.15 2.04
CA LEU A 42 4.79 -9.12 2.74
C LEU A 42 5.23 -10.48 3.28
N LYS A 43 4.32 -11.21 3.94
CA LYS A 43 4.61 -12.51 4.56
C LYS A 43 4.90 -13.65 3.58
N GLN A 44 4.74 -13.39 2.28
CA GLN A 44 5.18 -14.31 1.23
C GLN A 44 6.71 -14.28 1.02
N PHE A 45 7.41 -13.32 1.63
CA PHE A 45 8.87 -13.19 1.59
C PHE A 45 9.47 -13.53 2.97
N LYS A 46 10.65 -14.17 2.98
CA LYS A 46 11.38 -14.52 4.20
C LYS A 46 12.88 -14.40 3.98
N ASN A 47 13.60 -14.02 5.04
CA ASN A 47 15.07 -14.07 5.14
C ASN A 47 15.80 -13.41 3.95
N ARG A 48 15.35 -12.22 3.53
CA ARG A 48 15.94 -11.49 2.40
C ARG A 48 15.67 -9.99 2.47
N GLN A 49 16.37 -9.25 1.64
CA GLN A 49 16.02 -7.87 1.33
C GLN A 49 14.95 -7.84 0.24
N ILE A 50 13.97 -6.93 0.39
CA ILE A 50 12.92 -6.67 -0.60
C ILE A 50 12.76 -5.17 -0.85
N ARG A 51 12.39 -4.83 -2.09
CA ARG A 51 11.93 -3.48 -2.46
C ARG A 51 10.41 -3.50 -2.60
N ILE A 52 9.73 -2.61 -1.88
CA ILE A 52 8.27 -2.45 -1.91
C ILE A 52 7.93 -1.14 -2.61
N LEU A 53 6.95 -1.19 -3.51
CA LEU A 53 6.29 -0.01 -4.06
C LEU A 53 4.86 0.06 -3.53
N GLU A 54 4.47 1.19 -2.98
CA GLU A 54 3.08 1.51 -2.66
C GLU A 54 2.54 2.57 -3.61
N MET A 55 1.47 2.22 -4.30
CA MET A 55 0.70 3.10 -5.16
C MET A 55 -0.47 3.67 -4.36
N GLY A 56 -0.28 4.86 -3.78
CA GLY A 56 -1.25 5.52 -2.91
C GLY A 56 -0.79 5.47 -1.46
N PHE A 57 0.19 6.30 -1.10
CA PHE A 57 0.77 6.32 0.24
C PHE A 57 -0.25 6.74 1.31
N GLY A 58 -1.13 7.70 0.96
CA GLY A 58 -2.25 8.16 1.76
C GLY A 58 -1.90 8.44 3.21
N THR A 59 -2.49 7.63 4.10
CA THR A 59 -2.35 7.81 5.55
C THR A 59 -1.04 7.28 6.11
N GLY A 60 -0.24 6.56 5.32
CA GLY A 60 0.98 5.88 5.76
C GLY A 60 0.73 4.60 6.55
N LEU A 61 -0.52 4.12 6.63
CA LEU A 61 -0.89 2.92 7.39
C LEU A 61 -0.14 1.68 6.92
N ASN A 62 -0.07 1.43 5.60
CA ASN A 62 0.60 0.23 5.10
C ASN A 62 2.11 0.27 5.36
N ALA A 63 2.75 1.45 5.28
CA ALA A 63 4.15 1.63 5.65
C ALA A 63 4.39 1.36 7.14
N LEU A 64 3.51 1.86 8.02
CA LEU A 64 3.56 1.63 9.47
C LEU A 64 3.41 0.14 9.80
N LEU A 65 2.43 -0.54 9.20
CA LEU A 65 2.20 -1.98 9.38
C LEU A 65 3.35 -2.83 8.83
N THR A 66 3.93 -2.41 7.70
CA THR A 66 5.10 -3.08 7.11
C THR A 66 6.31 -2.93 8.03
N LEU A 67 6.52 -1.77 8.64
CA LEU A 67 7.57 -1.55 9.64
C LEU A 67 7.35 -2.43 10.88
N ALA A 68 6.11 -2.53 11.38
CA ALA A 68 5.77 -3.38 12.51
C ALA A 68 6.07 -4.86 12.22
N GLU A 69 5.69 -5.37 11.05
CA GLU A 69 5.99 -6.74 10.64
C GLU A 69 7.51 -6.97 10.48
N ALA A 70 8.23 -6.00 9.91
CA ALA A 70 9.68 -6.04 9.77
C ALA A 70 10.44 -5.94 11.11
N ASN A 71 9.78 -5.62 12.22
CA ASN A 71 10.36 -5.73 13.57
C ASN A 71 10.35 -7.17 14.09
N GLN A 72 9.51 -8.03 13.52
CA GLN A 72 9.25 -9.40 14.00
C GLN A 72 9.76 -10.47 13.02
N SER A 73 10.48 -10.06 11.97
CA SER A 73 10.89 -10.93 10.87
C SER A 73 12.29 -10.56 10.35
N ASP A 74 12.95 -11.50 9.70
CA ASP A 74 14.31 -11.34 9.16
C ASP A 74 14.33 -10.73 7.74
N ILE A 75 13.40 -9.82 7.45
CA ILE A 75 13.31 -9.11 6.17
C ILE A 75 13.81 -7.68 6.29
N SER A 76 14.71 -7.31 5.38
CA SER A 76 15.12 -5.91 5.20
C SER A 76 14.30 -5.28 4.09
N ILE A 77 13.84 -4.05 4.29
CA ILE A 77 12.87 -3.40 3.41
C ILE A 77 13.42 -2.07 2.92
N TYR A 78 13.33 -1.88 1.61
CA TYR A 78 13.37 -0.57 0.98
C TYR A 78 11.95 -0.24 0.51
N TYR A 79 11.30 0.70 1.17
CA TYR A 79 9.90 1.05 0.94
C TYR A 79 9.81 2.33 0.11
N THR A 80 9.11 2.29 -1.03
CA THR A 80 8.83 3.46 -1.86
C THR A 80 7.33 3.72 -1.90
N GLY A 81 6.89 4.87 -1.40
CA GLY A 81 5.49 5.29 -1.45
C GLY A 81 5.26 6.42 -2.45
N ILE A 82 4.27 6.28 -3.33
CA ILE A 82 3.84 7.31 -4.29
C ILE A 82 2.59 8.01 -3.76
N GLU A 83 2.60 9.33 -3.71
CA GLU A 83 1.46 10.16 -3.31
C GLU A 83 1.36 11.39 -4.18
N LYS A 84 0.16 11.72 -4.66
CA LYS A 84 -0.06 12.95 -5.42
C LYS A 84 -0.46 14.11 -4.51
N TYR A 85 -1.26 13.82 -3.49
CA TYR A 85 -1.87 14.82 -2.61
C TYR A 85 -1.62 14.45 -1.13
N PRO A 86 -0.41 14.72 -0.60
CA PRO A 86 -0.09 14.46 0.79
C PRO A 86 -1.10 15.10 1.75
N LEU A 87 -1.51 14.34 2.76
CA LEU A 87 -2.44 14.80 3.80
C LEU A 87 -1.81 15.89 4.68
N GLU A 88 -2.66 16.76 5.23
CA GLU A 88 -2.23 17.75 6.21
C GLU A 88 -1.71 17.08 7.48
N LYS A 89 -0.65 17.66 8.06
CA LYS A 89 -0.01 17.16 9.27
C LYS A 89 -0.97 17.00 10.45
N THR A 90 -1.90 17.94 10.61
CA THR A 90 -2.93 17.92 11.66
C THR A 90 -3.84 16.70 11.58
N ILE A 91 -4.19 16.27 10.36
CA ILE A 91 -4.98 15.06 10.13
C ILE A 91 -4.15 13.84 10.52
N ILE A 92 -2.91 13.74 10.05
CA ILE A 92 -2.01 12.62 10.37
C ILE A 92 -1.82 12.47 11.88
N GLU A 93 -1.57 13.56 12.60
CA GLU A 93 -1.37 13.56 14.05
C GLU A 93 -2.62 13.14 14.84
N SER A 94 -3.81 13.20 14.23
CA SER A 94 -5.06 12.75 14.84
C SER A 94 -5.35 11.25 14.63
N LEU A 95 -4.58 10.55 13.78
CA LEU A 95 -4.80 9.15 13.47
C LEU A 95 -4.35 8.25 14.63
N ASN A 96 -5.18 7.27 14.98
CA ASN A 96 -4.96 6.40 16.13
C ASN A 96 -4.22 5.08 15.81
N PHE A 97 -3.53 5.00 14.67
CA PHE A 97 -2.97 3.72 14.21
C PHE A 97 -1.96 3.12 15.19
N GLU A 98 -1.02 3.92 15.70
CA GLU A 98 0.02 3.42 16.57
C GLU A 98 -0.53 2.75 17.83
N SER A 99 -1.62 3.27 18.41
CA SER A 99 -2.23 2.72 19.64
C SER A 99 -2.97 1.41 19.43
N LEU A 100 -3.29 1.06 18.18
CA LEU A 100 -3.97 -0.17 17.78
C LEU A 100 -3.02 -1.15 17.07
N THR A 101 -1.76 -0.77 16.91
CA THR A 101 -0.70 -1.60 16.33
C THR A 101 0.32 -2.01 17.39
N ASP A 102 1.37 -2.70 16.96
CA ASP A 102 2.43 -3.14 17.87
C ASP A 102 3.16 -1.93 18.49
N HIS A 103 3.38 -1.94 19.81
CA HIS A 103 4.12 -0.91 20.54
C HIS A 103 5.51 -0.57 19.96
N THR A 104 6.13 -1.48 19.21
CA THR A 104 7.41 -1.28 18.52
C THR A 104 7.38 -0.18 17.46
N VAL A 105 6.20 0.29 17.03
CA VAL A 105 6.07 1.40 16.07
C VAL A 105 5.57 2.71 16.69
N THR A 106 5.64 2.85 18.01
CA THR A 106 5.31 4.11 18.70
C THR A 106 6.16 5.28 18.18
N GLY A 107 5.51 6.38 17.78
CA GLY A 107 6.13 7.57 17.21
C GLY A 107 6.60 7.43 15.74
N MET A 108 6.44 6.25 15.13
CA MET A 108 6.93 5.98 13.78
C MET A 108 6.05 6.60 12.69
N LEU A 109 4.74 6.71 12.88
CA LEU A 109 3.85 7.37 11.92
C LEU A 109 4.26 8.82 11.71
N LYS A 110 4.57 9.53 12.81
CA LYS A 110 5.08 10.89 12.75
C LYS A 110 6.42 10.96 12.02
N LEU A 111 7.36 10.05 12.31
CA LEU A 111 8.66 9.98 11.63
C LEU A 111 8.51 9.71 10.12
N ILE A 112 7.63 8.77 9.76
CA ILE A 112 7.29 8.41 8.38
C ILE A 112 6.78 9.64 7.61
N HIS A 113 5.88 10.42 8.22
CA HIS A 113 5.31 11.60 7.57
C HIS A 113 6.24 12.81 7.54
N ASP A 114 6.99 13.07 8.61
CA ASP A 114 7.99 14.15 8.67
C ASP A 114 9.23 13.87 7.81
N SER A 115 9.43 12.62 7.36
CA SER A 115 10.51 12.25 6.44
C SER A 115 10.44 13.05 5.14
N PRO A 116 11.55 13.62 4.64
CA PRO A 116 11.56 14.40 3.43
C PRO A 116 11.11 13.60 2.20
N TRP A 117 10.42 14.27 1.28
CA TRP A 117 10.09 13.72 -0.03
C TRP A 117 11.33 13.63 -0.92
N HIS A 118 11.32 12.68 -1.85
CA HIS A 118 12.37 12.42 -2.85
C HIS A 118 13.74 12.05 -2.26
N GLN A 119 13.79 11.64 -0.99
CA GLN A 119 15.01 11.26 -0.30
C GLN A 119 14.85 9.89 0.37
N ASP A 120 15.95 9.17 0.43
CA ASP A 120 16.04 7.92 1.16
C ASP A 120 16.27 8.24 2.65
N VAL A 121 15.38 7.74 3.50
CA VAL A 121 15.44 7.96 4.94
C VAL A 121 15.58 6.62 5.64
N LEU A 122 16.65 6.45 6.41
CA LEU A 122 16.82 5.29 7.28
C LEU A 122 15.89 5.46 8.50
N ILE A 123 14.78 4.73 8.51
CA ILE A 123 13.82 4.74 9.63
C ILE A 123 14.38 3.92 10.80
N LYS A 124 14.96 2.76 10.48
CA LYS A 124 15.68 1.90 11.42
C LYS A 124 16.68 1.01 10.65
N PRO A 125 17.62 0.32 11.32
CA PRO A 125 18.41 -0.72 10.66
C PRO A 125 17.52 -1.72 9.92
N GLY A 126 17.80 -1.90 8.62
CA GLY A 126 17.03 -2.78 7.74
C GLY A 126 15.71 -2.20 7.22
N PHE A 127 15.37 -0.93 7.48
CA PHE A 127 14.18 -0.29 6.90
C PHE A 127 14.50 1.12 6.38
N ILE A 128 14.48 1.27 5.05
CA ILE A 128 14.62 2.56 4.37
C ILE A 128 13.27 2.95 3.80
N LEU A 129 12.86 4.20 4.01
CA LEU A 129 11.67 4.81 3.41
C LEU A 129 12.08 5.85 2.37
N LYS A 130 11.45 5.80 1.21
CA LYS A 130 11.44 6.86 0.22
C LYS A 130 9.99 7.21 -0.09
N LYS A 131 9.64 8.49 -0.01
CA LYS A 131 8.33 8.97 -0.45
C LYS A 131 8.50 9.84 -1.69
N LEU A 132 7.65 9.66 -2.69
CA LEU A 132 7.65 10.45 -3.93
C LEU A 132 6.34 11.20 -4.06
N GLN A 133 6.42 12.53 -4.17
CA GLN A 133 5.23 13.34 -4.40
C GLN A 133 5.06 13.53 -5.91
N CYS A 134 4.24 12.70 -6.54
CA CYS A 134 4.00 12.76 -7.98
C CYS A 134 2.68 12.09 -8.41
N ASP A 135 2.26 12.38 -9.64
CA ASP A 135 1.17 11.63 -10.27
C ASP A 135 1.66 10.22 -10.65
N MET A 136 0.85 9.21 -10.35
CA MET A 136 1.12 7.82 -10.72
C MET A 136 1.28 7.62 -12.24
N HIS A 137 0.70 8.48 -13.08
CA HIS A 137 0.90 8.41 -14.52
C HIS A 137 2.25 8.97 -14.98
N GLU A 138 2.83 9.89 -14.22
CA GLU A 138 4.06 10.61 -14.52
C GLU A 138 5.28 10.00 -13.81
N MET A 139 5.06 9.01 -12.93
CA MET A 139 6.14 8.36 -12.20
C MET A 139 7.11 7.63 -13.15
N GLU A 140 8.40 7.79 -12.85
CA GLU A 140 9.47 6.98 -13.44
C GLU A 140 9.86 5.89 -12.45
N LEU A 141 9.41 4.66 -12.72
CA LEU A 141 9.78 3.49 -11.92
C LEU A 141 11.05 2.86 -12.53
N ILE A 142 12.21 3.32 -12.06
CA ILE A 142 13.53 2.83 -12.50
C ILE A 142 14.00 1.64 -11.65
N ASP A 143 13.38 1.45 -10.48
CA ASP A 143 13.73 0.41 -9.53
C ASP A 143 13.08 -0.93 -9.87
N GLU A 144 13.73 -2.03 -9.44
CA GLU A 144 13.21 -3.38 -9.54
C GLU A 144 12.49 -3.82 -8.26
N PHE A 145 11.16 -3.78 -8.24
CA PHE A 145 10.34 -4.10 -7.05
C PHE A 145 10.06 -5.59 -6.88
N ASP A 146 10.15 -6.06 -5.64
CA ASP A 146 9.79 -7.44 -5.25
C ASP A 146 8.29 -7.55 -4.92
N LEU A 147 7.70 -6.47 -4.39
CA LEU A 147 6.31 -6.41 -3.92
C LEU A 147 5.69 -5.05 -4.24
N VAL A 148 4.45 -5.06 -4.73
CA VAL A 148 3.66 -3.85 -4.98
C VAL A 148 2.36 -3.89 -4.17
N TYR A 149 2.14 -2.86 -3.38
CA TYR A 149 0.84 -2.55 -2.78
C TYR A 149 0.11 -1.59 -3.70
N PHE A 150 -0.93 -2.07 -4.37
CA PHE A 150 -1.76 -1.22 -5.21
C PHE A 150 -2.99 -0.77 -4.41
N ASP A 151 -2.89 0.42 -3.81
CA ASP A 151 -3.85 0.97 -2.83
C ASP A 151 -4.38 2.35 -3.26
N ALA A 152 -4.77 2.46 -4.52
CA ALA A 152 -5.50 3.62 -5.02
C ALA A 152 -6.97 3.61 -4.58
N PHE A 153 -7.65 4.75 -4.66
CA PHE A 153 -9.11 4.78 -4.50
C PHE A 153 -9.81 3.89 -5.54
N ALA A 154 -11.04 3.48 -5.22
CA ALA A 154 -11.75 2.43 -5.94
C ALA A 154 -11.84 2.70 -7.45
N PRO A 155 -11.88 1.65 -8.30
CA PRO A 155 -11.97 1.81 -9.76
C PRO A 155 -13.14 2.66 -10.23
N GLU A 156 -14.23 2.70 -9.46
CA GLU A 156 -15.39 3.54 -9.75
C GLU A 156 -15.14 5.04 -9.47
N LYS A 157 -14.20 5.36 -8.59
CA LYS A 157 -13.84 6.73 -8.18
C LYS A 157 -12.67 7.29 -8.99
N GLN A 158 -11.68 6.45 -9.29
CA GLN A 158 -10.49 6.83 -10.05
C GLN A 158 -10.13 5.80 -11.14
N PRO A 159 -11.02 5.55 -12.13
CA PRO A 159 -10.84 4.53 -13.15
C PRO A 159 -9.51 4.65 -13.94
N GLU A 160 -8.99 5.87 -14.08
CA GLU A 160 -7.73 6.18 -14.74
C GLU A 160 -6.53 5.45 -14.11
N LEU A 161 -6.56 5.21 -12.80
CA LEU A 161 -5.51 4.48 -12.09
C LEU A 161 -5.57 2.97 -12.31
N TRP A 162 -6.69 2.42 -12.78
CA TRP A 162 -6.88 0.97 -12.92
C TRP A 162 -6.73 0.50 -14.35
N THR A 163 -5.94 1.19 -15.16
CA THR A 163 -5.75 0.93 -16.58
C THR A 163 -4.66 -0.12 -16.83
N LYS A 164 -4.77 -0.79 -17.98
CA LYS A 164 -3.71 -1.70 -18.47
C LYS A 164 -2.37 -0.97 -18.54
N ASP A 165 -2.34 0.26 -19.04
CA ASP A 165 -1.09 1.00 -19.26
C ASP A 165 -0.35 1.28 -17.95
N LEU A 166 -1.06 1.68 -16.90
CA LEU A 166 -0.45 1.85 -15.58
C LEU A 166 0.05 0.51 -15.03
N PHE A 167 -0.75 -0.56 -15.13
CA PHE A 167 -0.30 -1.89 -14.71
C PHE A 167 0.89 -2.40 -15.53
N SER A 168 1.01 -2.06 -16.81
CA SER A 168 2.18 -2.39 -17.63
C SER A 168 3.43 -1.66 -17.16
N LYS A 169 3.33 -0.38 -16.78
CA LYS A 169 4.46 0.34 -16.17
C LYS A 169 4.93 -0.34 -14.89
N ILE A 170 3.99 -0.72 -14.03
CA ILE A 170 4.28 -1.44 -12.79
C ILE A 170 4.88 -2.82 -13.09
N PHE A 171 4.32 -3.57 -14.02
CA PHE A 171 4.84 -4.89 -14.42
C PHE A 171 6.30 -4.80 -14.88
N LEU A 172 6.65 -3.76 -15.65
CA LEU A 172 8.00 -3.57 -16.15
C LEU A 172 9.01 -3.20 -15.06
N SER A 173 8.60 -2.48 -14.02
CA SER A 173 9.46 -2.15 -12.87
C SER A 173 9.53 -3.25 -11.81
N MET A 174 8.80 -4.35 -11.96
CA MET A 174 8.85 -5.46 -11.01
C MET A 174 9.90 -6.51 -11.40
N LYS A 175 10.52 -7.17 -10.41
CA LYS A 175 11.40 -8.33 -10.63
C LYS A 175 10.62 -9.55 -11.12
N SER A 176 11.33 -10.53 -11.66
CA SER A 176 10.78 -11.88 -11.81
C SER A 176 10.46 -12.48 -10.44
N ASN A 177 9.37 -13.26 -10.36
CA ASN A 177 8.84 -13.87 -9.14
C ASN A 177 8.43 -12.84 -8.06
N SER A 178 7.87 -11.71 -8.49
CA SER A 178 7.34 -10.65 -7.64
C SER A 178 5.81 -10.73 -7.52
N ILE A 179 5.29 -10.00 -6.53
CA ILE A 179 3.87 -10.02 -6.15
C ILE A 179 3.30 -8.60 -6.22
N LEU A 180 2.06 -8.47 -6.69
CA LEU A 180 1.22 -7.29 -6.51
C LEU A 180 -0.01 -7.69 -5.71
N THR A 181 -0.38 -6.94 -4.68
CA THR A 181 -1.65 -7.13 -3.96
C THR A 181 -2.50 -5.88 -4.03
N THR A 182 -3.82 -6.08 -4.06
CA THR A 182 -4.80 -4.99 -3.98
C THR A 182 -6.10 -5.48 -3.36
N TYR A 183 -6.76 -4.58 -2.64
CA TYR A 183 -8.06 -4.85 -2.03
C TYR A 183 -9.16 -5.06 -3.08
N SER A 184 -8.99 -4.56 -4.32
CA SER A 184 -10.01 -4.61 -5.36
C SER A 184 -10.06 -5.98 -6.03
N SER A 185 -11.27 -6.54 -6.16
CA SER A 185 -11.52 -7.84 -6.83
C SER A 185 -12.46 -7.73 -8.04
N LYS A 186 -12.63 -6.51 -8.55
CA LYS A 186 -13.47 -6.18 -9.70
C LYS A 186 -12.95 -6.86 -10.96
N GLY A 187 -13.86 -7.31 -11.82
CA GLY A 187 -13.51 -8.02 -13.05
C GLY A 187 -12.64 -7.19 -14.01
N MET A 188 -12.83 -5.87 -14.06
CA MET A 188 -12.01 -4.96 -14.87
C MET A 188 -10.55 -4.94 -14.41
N VAL A 189 -10.31 -4.88 -13.10
CA VAL A 189 -8.96 -4.88 -12.52
C VAL A 189 -8.22 -6.16 -12.89
N ARG A 190 -8.88 -7.32 -12.73
CA ARG A 190 -8.32 -8.61 -13.16
C ARG A 190 -7.93 -8.59 -14.64
N ARG A 191 -8.84 -8.18 -15.53
CA ARG A 191 -8.56 -8.17 -16.98
C ARG A 191 -7.40 -7.24 -17.34
N ASN A 192 -7.29 -6.08 -16.68
CA ASN A 192 -6.24 -5.13 -16.96
C ASN A 192 -4.88 -5.60 -16.42
N LEU A 193 -4.84 -6.26 -15.26
CA LEU A 193 -3.64 -6.93 -14.75
C LEU A 193 -3.20 -8.08 -15.69
N GLU A 194 -4.12 -8.95 -16.09
CA GLU A 194 -3.83 -10.04 -17.05
C GLU A 194 -3.31 -9.49 -18.38
N ALA A 195 -3.95 -8.43 -18.91
CA ALA A 195 -3.52 -7.77 -20.15
C ALA A 195 -2.15 -7.06 -20.02
N ALA A 196 -1.73 -6.70 -18.81
CA ALA A 196 -0.40 -6.16 -18.53
C ALA A 196 0.68 -7.26 -18.38
N GLY A 197 0.30 -8.53 -18.32
CA GLY A 197 1.20 -9.69 -18.24
C GLY A 197 1.21 -10.40 -16.89
N PHE A 198 0.41 -9.96 -15.91
CA PHE A 198 0.33 -10.63 -14.63
C PHE A 198 -0.46 -11.93 -14.69
N ARG A 199 -0.03 -12.93 -13.94
CA ARG A 199 -0.89 -14.05 -13.56
C ARG A 199 -1.71 -13.65 -12.33
N VAL A 200 -3.04 -13.64 -12.44
CA VAL A 200 -3.93 -13.14 -11.39
C VAL A 200 -4.61 -14.29 -10.64
N GLU A 201 -4.57 -14.22 -9.31
CA GLU A 201 -5.26 -15.10 -8.38
C GLU A 201 -6.25 -14.29 -7.53
N LYS A 202 -7.43 -14.85 -7.30
CA LYS A 202 -8.37 -14.34 -6.30
C LYS A 202 -8.25 -15.15 -5.03
N ILE A 203 -7.99 -14.48 -3.93
CA ILE A 203 -7.82 -15.11 -2.62
C ILE A 203 -8.89 -14.60 -1.65
N PRO A 204 -9.19 -15.32 -0.55
CA PRO A 204 -10.17 -14.87 0.44
C PRO A 204 -9.87 -13.46 0.93
N GLY A 205 -10.90 -12.62 1.06
CA GLY A 205 -10.79 -11.26 1.56
C GLY A 205 -10.91 -11.15 3.09
N PRO A 206 -10.67 -9.95 3.66
CA PRO A 206 -10.90 -9.67 5.07
C PRO A 206 -12.40 -9.60 5.41
N PRO A 207 -12.78 -9.51 6.71
CA PRO A 207 -14.18 -9.31 7.10
C PRO A 207 -14.87 -8.19 6.31
N GLY A 208 -16.05 -8.49 5.76
CA GLY A 208 -16.80 -7.57 4.91
C GLY A 208 -16.46 -7.62 3.41
N LYS A 209 -15.42 -8.39 3.00
CA LYS A 209 -15.07 -8.59 1.58
C LYS A 209 -14.84 -10.07 1.27
N ARG A 210 -15.50 -10.58 0.23
CA ARG A 210 -15.40 -12.01 -0.16
C ARG A 210 -14.00 -12.39 -0.65
N GLU A 211 -13.42 -11.53 -1.48
CA GLU A 211 -12.24 -11.85 -2.27
C GLU A 211 -11.43 -10.58 -2.55
N ILE A 212 -10.11 -10.72 -2.57
CA ILE A 212 -9.13 -9.70 -2.95
C ILE A 212 -8.25 -10.24 -4.09
N THR A 213 -7.45 -9.36 -4.69
CA THR A 213 -6.61 -9.76 -5.83
C THR A 213 -5.14 -9.84 -5.41
N ARG A 214 -4.51 -10.96 -5.77
CA ARG A 214 -3.06 -11.13 -5.75
C ARG A 214 -2.58 -11.49 -7.15
N ALA A 215 -1.62 -10.75 -7.65
CA ALA A 215 -1.07 -10.89 -8.99
C ALA A 215 0.42 -11.21 -8.92
N TYR A 216 0.91 -11.97 -9.91
CA TYR A 216 2.28 -12.46 -9.96
C TYR A 216 2.93 -12.10 -11.29
N LYS A 217 4.18 -11.64 -11.23
CA LYS A 217 5.08 -11.67 -12.39
C LYS A 217 5.94 -12.92 -12.28
N SER A 218 5.58 -13.97 -13.01
CA SER A 218 6.38 -15.20 -13.07
C SER A 218 7.67 -14.97 -13.86
N SER A 219 8.73 -15.73 -13.56
CA SER A 219 9.85 -15.84 -14.51
C SER A 219 9.33 -16.40 -15.83
N MET A 220 9.71 -15.79 -16.96
CA MET A 220 9.58 -16.43 -18.27
C MET A 220 10.45 -17.68 -18.34
#